data_AF-A0A931WMF6-F1
#
_entry.id   AF-A0A931WMF6-F1
#
_cell.length_a   1.000
_cell.length_b   1.000
_cell.length_c   1.000
_cell.angle_alpha   90.00
_cell.angle_beta   90.00
_cell.angle_gamma   90.00
#
_symmetry.space_group_name_H-M   'P 1'
#
loop_
_entity.id
_entity.type
_entity.pdbx_description
1 polymer ?
#
loop_
_entity_poly.entity_id
_entity_poly.type
_entity_poly.pdbx_seq_one_letter_code
_entity_poly.pdbx_strand_id
1 'polypeptide(L)'
;MDGVPQIFAFSMVRGVPEGRAAIVRVGLPKAWVLVEVNRISKRNVALTVLVILLALILTRVFSEQSLLRPIESLVNATNRLAGGDLGVRTGLPYRAGELGQLAESFDAMADALQTEEAERMRAQQALRTSEARYRSVAQSAKNGIIIADSKGNIVAWNEGAQETFGYAEEEVLGKPLTLLMPTRYHEAHRRGLEQFRSTGESRVIGAV
;
A
#
# COMPACT_ATOMS: atom_id res chain seq x y z
N MET A 1 -25.25 43.82 67.07
CA MET A 1 -25.22 43.83 65.59
C MET A 1 -24.48 42.58 65.19
N ASP A 2 -25.23 41.54 64.83
CA ASP A 2 -24.80 40.16 65.09
C ASP A 2 -23.95 39.58 63.95
N GLY A 3 -23.30 40.44 63.15
CA GLY A 3 -22.39 40.08 62.05
C GLY A 3 -23.03 39.35 60.86
N VAL A 4 -24.27 38.88 60.97
CA VAL A 4 -24.95 38.11 59.92
C VAL A 4 -25.30 39.03 58.74
N PRO A 5 -24.86 38.72 57.52
CA PRO A 5 -25.22 39.49 56.33
C PRO A 5 -26.73 39.46 56.10
N GLN A 6 -27.36 40.63 56.01
CA GLN A 6 -28.81 40.79 55.77
C GLN A 6 -29.09 41.49 54.45
N ILE A 7 -30.24 41.19 53.85
CA ILE A 7 -30.84 41.98 52.79
C ILE A 7 -31.90 42.86 53.44
N PHE A 8 -31.84 44.16 53.15
CA PHE A 8 -32.76 45.14 53.74
C PHE A 8 -33.82 45.55 52.73
N ALA A 9 -35.07 45.52 53.16
CA ALA A 9 -36.16 46.19 52.46
C ALA A 9 -36.64 47.37 53.32
N PHE A 10 -36.94 48.48 52.65
CA PHE A 10 -37.43 49.70 53.28
C PHE A 10 -38.86 49.95 52.80
N SER A 11 -39.78 50.15 53.74
CA SER A 11 -41.16 50.53 53.42
C SER A 11 -41.56 51.75 54.26
N MET A 12 -42.23 52.71 53.61
CA MET A 12 -42.76 53.89 54.29
C MET A 12 -44.07 53.54 55.00
N VAL A 13 -44.16 53.88 56.27
CA VAL A 13 -45.38 53.65 57.06
C VAL A 13 -46.39 54.75 56.74
N ARG A 14 -47.58 54.36 56.26
CA ARG A 14 -48.69 55.29 56.04
C ARG A 14 -49.42 55.56 57.36
N GLY A 15 -49.76 56.83 57.62
CA GLY A 15 -50.52 57.24 58.81
C GLY A 15 -49.70 57.89 59.94
N VAL A 16 -48.48 58.36 59.65
CA VAL A 16 -47.67 59.09 60.63
C VAL A 16 -48.13 60.57 60.68
N PRO A 17 -48.36 61.17 61.87
CA PRO A 17 -48.80 62.56 62.01
C PRO A 17 -47.84 63.56 61.34
N GLU A 18 -48.39 64.70 60.88
CA GLU A 18 -47.65 65.73 60.13
C GLU A 18 -46.32 66.13 60.80
N GLY A 19 -45.25 66.14 60.00
CA GLY A 19 -43.90 66.50 60.42
C GLY A 19 -42.97 65.32 60.77
N ARG A 20 -43.43 64.06 60.71
CA ARG A 20 -42.58 62.88 60.96
C ARG A 20 -42.72 61.83 59.84
N ALA A 21 -41.59 61.36 59.32
CA ALA A 21 -41.54 60.20 58.43
C ALA A 21 -41.03 58.98 59.21
N ALA A 22 -41.78 57.88 59.20
CA ALA A 22 -41.32 56.61 59.75
C ALA A 22 -41.02 55.62 58.62
N ILE A 23 -39.80 55.10 58.62
CA ILE A 23 -39.36 54.05 57.71
C ILE A 23 -39.23 52.77 58.53
N VAL A 24 -39.93 51.71 58.12
CA VAL A 24 -39.71 50.38 58.67
C VAL A 24 -38.61 49.71 57.87
N ARG A 25 -37.56 49.28 58.56
CA ARG A 25 -36.48 48.46 58.00
C ARG A 25 -36.70 47.01 58.40
N VAL A 26 -36.99 46.16 57.43
CA VAL A 26 -37.01 44.70 57.63
C VAL A 26 -35.70 44.13 57.10
N GLY A 27 -34.94 43.46 57.98
CA GLY A 27 -33.72 42.74 57.62
C GLY A 27 -33.99 41.24 57.51
N LEU A 28 -33.84 40.68 56.31
CA LEU A 28 -33.88 39.23 56.12
C LEU A 28 -32.44 38.70 56.09
N PRO A 29 -32.09 37.71 56.93
CA PRO A 29 -30.79 37.05 56.83
C PRO A 29 -30.55 36.53 55.42
N LYS A 30 -29.40 36.87 54.81
CA LYS A 30 -29.03 36.38 53.46
C LYS A 30 -29.10 34.86 53.37
N ALA A 31 -28.78 34.17 54.47
CA ALA A 31 -28.90 32.72 54.56
C ALA A 31 -30.32 32.21 54.26
N TRP A 32 -31.37 32.91 54.72
CA TRP A 32 -32.75 32.47 54.49
C TRP A 32 -33.20 32.70 53.04
N VAL A 33 -32.71 33.78 52.41
CA VAL A 33 -33.06 34.12 51.03
C VAL A 33 -32.28 33.27 50.02
N LEU A 34 -31.00 32.98 50.29
CA LEU A 34 -30.10 32.30 49.35
C LEU A 34 -30.08 30.77 49.48
N VAL A 35 -30.58 30.17 50.57
CA VAL A 35 -30.56 28.71 50.74
C VAL A 35 -31.34 27.99 49.63
N GLU A 36 -32.49 28.53 49.22
CA GLU A 36 -33.31 27.94 48.15
C GLU A 36 -32.65 28.13 46.77
N VAL A 37 -32.16 29.34 46.48
CA VAL A 37 -31.46 29.65 45.23
C VAL A 37 -30.19 28.81 45.07
N ASN A 38 -29.39 28.68 46.14
CA ASN A 38 -28.13 27.93 46.11
C ASN A 38 -28.35 26.43 45.88
N ARG A 39 -29.46 25.86 46.36
CA ARG A 39 -29.79 24.44 46.12
C ARG A 39 -30.11 24.19 44.65
N ILE A 40 -30.91 25.06 44.02
CA ILE A 40 -31.27 24.96 42.61
C ILE A 40 -30.05 25.20 41.72
N SER A 41 -29.23 26.22 42.03
CA SER A 41 -28.01 26.54 41.28
C SER A 41 -26.99 25.40 41.33
N LYS A 42 -26.76 24.78 42.50
CA LYS A 42 -25.82 23.64 42.62
C LYS A 42 -26.24 22.45 41.75
N ARG A 43 -27.54 22.12 41.70
CA ARG A 43 -28.05 21.04 40.84
C ARG A 43 -27.86 21.36 39.36
N ASN A 44 -28.17 22.58 38.94
CA ASN A 44 -28.03 22.98 37.54
C ASN A 44 -26.56 22.98 37.09
N VAL A 45 -25.64 23.50 37.93
CA VAL A 45 -24.19 23.44 37.66
C VAL A 45 -23.71 21.99 37.58
N ALA A 46 -24.15 21.13 38.50
CA ALA A 46 -23.80 19.70 38.47
C ALA A 46 -24.28 19.02 37.18
N LEU A 47 -25.50 19.33 36.71
CA LEU A 47 -26.02 18.82 35.44
C LEU A 47 -25.21 19.34 34.24
N THR A 48 -24.81 20.61 34.22
CA THR A 48 -23.97 21.16 33.14
C THR A 48 -22.61 20.46 33.08
N VAL A 49 -21.95 20.28 34.23
CA VAL A 49 -20.67 19.55 34.30
C VAL A 49 -20.85 18.11 33.83
N LEU A 50 -21.93 17.44 34.25
CA LEU A 50 -22.25 16.08 33.83
C LEU A 50 -22.41 15.98 32.30
N VAL A 51 -23.15 16.90 31.68
CA VAL A 51 -23.34 16.93 30.22
C VAL A 51 -22.01 17.13 29.49
N ILE A 52 -21.15 18.03 29.98
CA ILE A 52 -19.81 18.25 29.40
C ILE A 52 -18.97 16.97 29.49
N LEU A 53 -18.97 16.30 30.65
CA LEU A 53 -18.23 15.05 30.83
C LEU A 53 -18.75 13.95 29.91
N LEU A 54 -20.08 13.80 29.78
CA LEU A 54 -20.69 12.85 28.87
C LEU A 54 -20.35 13.16 27.40
N ALA A 55 -20.38 14.42 27.00
CA ALA A 55 -20.00 14.85 25.65
C ALA A 55 -18.53 14.51 25.37
N LEU A 56 -17.61 14.79 26.30
CA LEU A 56 -16.19 14.45 26.15
C LEU A 56 -15.97 12.94 26.02
N ILE A 57 -16.69 12.13 26.82
CA ILE A 57 -16.63 10.67 26.73
C ILE A 57 -17.12 10.19 25.36
N LEU A 58 -18.26 10.71 24.89
CA LEU A 58 -18.82 10.38 23.58
C LEU A 58 -17.87 10.78 22.44
N THR A 59 -17.31 11.99 22.48
CA THR A 59 -16.31 12.45 21.50
C THR A 59 -15.09 11.53 21.47
N ARG A 60 -14.59 11.11 22.63
CA ARG A 60 -13.43 10.23 22.70
C ARG A 60 -13.71 8.86 22.07
N VAL A 61 -14.83 8.24 22.44
CA VAL A 61 -15.24 6.92 21.91
C VAL A 61 -15.49 6.98 20.40
N PHE A 62 -16.12 8.06 19.92
CA PHE A 62 -16.37 8.27 18.51
C PHE A 62 -15.07 8.50 17.73
N SER A 63 -14.16 9.34 18.25
CA SER A 63 -12.87 9.64 17.60
C SER A 63 -12.00 8.40 17.41
N GLU A 64 -11.94 7.52 18.43
CA GLU A 64 -11.14 6.29 18.36
C GLU A 64 -11.67 5.32 17.29
N GLN A 65 -13.00 5.21 17.13
CA GLN A 65 -13.59 4.30 16.14
C GLN A 65 -13.63 4.87 14.72
N SER A 66 -13.71 6.18 14.55
CA SER A 66 -13.91 6.81 13.24
C SER A 66 -12.63 7.33 12.57
N LEU A 67 -11.57 7.63 13.32
CA LEU A 67 -10.36 8.26 12.76
C LEU A 67 -9.07 7.47 13.04
N LEU A 68 -8.80 7.14 14.30
CA LEU A 68 -7.50 6.59 14.69
C LEU A 68 -7.31 5.14 14.24
N ARG A 69 -8.29 4.26 14.51
CA ARG A 69 -8.19 2.83 14.12
C ARG A 69 -8.05 2.61 12.61
N PRO A 70 -8.83 3.26 11.73
CA PRO A 70 -8.68 3.08 10.29
C PRO A 70 -7.29 3.47 9.77
N ILE A 71 -6.72 4.56 10.29
CA ILE A 71 -5.37 5.01 9.90
C ILE A 71 -4.33 3.97 10.31
N GLU A 72 -4.39 3.46 11.54
CA GLU A 72 -3.47 2.42 12.01
C GLU A 72 -3.56 1.14 11.17
N SER A 73 -4.79 0.70 10.84
CA SER A 73 -5.02 -0.45 9.96
C SER A 73 -4.45 -0.24 8.56
N LEU A 74 -4.66 0.94 7.96
CA LEU A 74 -4.12 1.30 6.65
C LEU A 74 -2.59 1.32 6.64
N VAL A 75 -1.97 1.93 7.64
CA VAL A 75 -0.51 2.00 7.76
C VAL A 75 0.08 0.60 7.92
N ASN A 76 -0.53 -0.24 8.76
CA ASN A 76 -0.07 -1.61 8.96
C ASN A 76 -0.22 -2.45 7.68
N ALA A 77 -1.37 -2.37 7.01
CA ALA A 77 -1.59 -3.05 5.73
C ALA A 77 -0.57 -2.58 4.67
N THR A 78 -0.32 -1.27 4.59
CA THR A 78 0.68 -0.70 3.67
C THR A 78 2.09 -1.22 3.96
N ASN A 79 2.51 -1.26 5.22
CA ASN A 79 3.83 -1.76 5.61
C ASN A 79 3.98 -3.26 5.29
N ARG A 80 2.93 -4.06 5.49
CA ARG A 80 2.93 -5.48 5.12
C ARG A 80 3.00 -5.68 3.61
N LEU A 81 2.25 -4.89 2.84
CA LEU A 81 2.27 -4.93 1.39
C LEU A 81 3.67 -4.57 0.87
N ALA A 82 4.28 -3.52 1.42
CA ALA A 82 5.66 -3.14 1.11
C ALA A 82 6.69 -4.20 1.52
N GLY A 83 6.38 -5.01 2.54
CA GLY A 83 7.16 -6.17 2.95
C GLY A 83 7.01 -7.41 2.06
N GLY A 84 6.19 -7.34 1.00
CA GLY A 84 5.97 -8.42 0.04
C GLY A 84 4.74 -9.30 0.31
N ASP A 85 3.95 -9.00 1.34
CA ASP A 85 2.70 -9.70 1.60
C ASP A 85 1.58 -9.15 0.72
N LEU A 86 1.50 -9.61 -0.53
CA LEU A 86 0.50 -9.18 -1.52
C LEU A 86 -0.93 -9.61 -1.16
N GLY A 87 -1.08 -10.56 -0.22
CA GLY A 87 -2.39 -11.01 0.26
C GLY A 87 -2.98 -10.14 1.37
N VAL A 88 -2.26 -9.11 1.83
CA VAL A 88 -2.74 -8.25 2.92
C VAL A 88 -3.89 -7.36 2.47
N ARG A 89 -4.90 -7.25 3.32
CA ARG A 89 -6.02 -6.30 3.14
C ARG A 89 -6.18 -5.46 4.39
N THR A 90 -6.80 -4.29 4.25
CA THR A 90 -7.01 -3.35 5.36
C THR A 90 -7.95 -3.92 6.44
N GLY A 91 -8.87 -4.80 6.04
CA GLY A 91 -9.88 -5.38 6.94
C GLY A 91 -10.90 -4.36 7.45
N LEU A 92 -10.94 -3.16 6.85
CA LEU A 92 -11.84 -2.09 7.24
C LEU A 92 -13.19 -2.24 6.53
N PRO A 93 -14.30 -1.96 7.21
CA PRO A 93 -15.59 -1.91 6.53
C PRO A 93 -15.60 -0.70 5.57
N TYR A 94 -16.02 -0.93 4.32
CA TYR A 94 -16.19 0.11 3.29
C TYR A 94 -17.40 1.02 3.62
N ARG A 95 -17.30 1.77 4.72
CA ARG A 95 -18.31 2.76 5.13
C ARG A 95 -18.12 4.07 4.38
N ALA A 96 -19.20 4.84 4.26
CA ALA A 96 -19.17 6.18 3.67
C ALA A 96 -18.19 7.10 4.42
N GLY A 97 -17.24 7.67 3.68
CA GLY A 97 -16.18 8.56 4.17
C GLY A 97 -14.87 8.37 3.40
N GLU A 98 -13.96 9.35 3.43
CA GLU A 98 -12.72 9.29 2.62
C GLU A 98 -11.81 8.12 3.01
N LEU A 99 -11.77 7.76 4.31
CA LEU A 99 -10.96 6.63 4.80
C LEU A 99 -11.48 5.28 4.30
N GLY A 100 -12.80 5.14 4.17
CA GLY A 100 -13.41 3.91 3.61
C GLY A 100 -13.09 3.76 2.13
N GLN A 101 -13.18 4.85 1.37
CA GLN A 101 -12.80 4.88 -0.05
C GLN A 101 -11.30 4.61 -0.25
N LEU A 102 -10.45 5.14 0.64
CA LEU A 102 -9.02 4.87 0.61
C LEU A 102 -8.71 3.41 0.93
N ALA A 103 -9.41 2.80 1.89
CA ALA A 103 -9.28 1.38 2.20
C ALA A 103 -9.69 0.48 1.03
N GLU A 104 -10.81 0.80 0.38
CA GLU A 104 -11.26 0.10 -0.82
C GLU A 104 -10.25 0.23 -1.97
N SER A 105 -9.75 1.44 -2.22
CA SER A 105 -8.75 1.68 -3.26
C SER A 105 -7.43 0.95 -2.98
N PHE A 106 -7.03 0.89 -1.71
CA PHE A 106 -5.85 0.13 -1.29
C PHE A 106 -6.05 -1.38 -1.51
N ASP A 107 -7.19 -1.93 -1.08
CA ASP A 107 -7.48 -3.36 -1.20
C ASP A 107 -7.56 -3.79 -2.67
N ALA A 108 -8.16 -2.95 -3.53
CA ALA A 108 -8.19 -3.17 -4.98
C ALA A 108 -6.78 -3.11 -5.62
N MET A 109 -5.91 -2.20 -5.17
CA MET A 109 -4.52 -2.15 -5.62
C MET A 109 -3.76 -3.42 -5.21
N ALA A 110 -3.94 -3.88 -3.97
CA ALA A 110 -3.30 -5.10 -3.48
C ALA A 110 -3.78 -6.34 -4.27
N ASP A 111 -5.07 -6.44 -4.59
CA ASP A 111 -5.63 -7.48 -5.47
C ASP A 111 -4.99 -7.46 -6.86
N ALA A 112 -4.85 -6.27 -7.47
CA ALA A 112 -4.25 -6.11 -8.79
C ALA A 112 -2.77 -6.55 -8.80
N LEU A 113 -1.98 -6.10 -7.84
CA LEU A 113 -0.56 -6.48 -7.70
C LEU A 113 -0.40 -7.98 -7.48
N GLN A 114 -1.24 -8.59 -6.65
CA GLN A 114 -1.21 -10.03 -6.42
C GLN A 114 -1.51 -10.82 -7.70
N THR A 115 -2.47 -10.36 -8.50
CA THR A 115 -2.86 -10.99 -9.76
C THR A 115 -1.73 -10.87 -10.79
N GLU A 116 -1.17 -9.67 -10.95
CA GLU A 116 -0.05 -9.41 -11.85
C GLU A 116 1.17 -10.28 -11.51
N GLU A 117 1.53 -10.39 -10.23
CA GLU A 117 2.66 -11.23 -9.82
C GLU A 117 2.40 -12.71 -10.08
N ALA A 118 1.18 -13.19 -9.83
CA ALA A 118 0.81 -14.58 -10.14
C ALA A 118 0.89 -14.88 -11.65
N GLU A 119 0.43 -13.96 -12.49
CA GLU A 119 0.53 -14.09 -13.96
C GLU A 119 1.99 -14.06 -14.43
N ARG A 120 2.80 -13.13 -13.91
CA ARG A 120 4.23 -13.03 -14.21
C ARG A 120 4.96 -14.32 -13.88
N MET A 121 4.71 -14.90 -12.71
CA MET A 121 5.33 -16.15 -12.28
C MET A 121 4.92 -17.33 -13.18
N ARG A 122 3.64 -17.42 -13.57
CA ARG A 122 3.17 -18.45 -14.52
C ARG A 122 3.82 -18.31 -15.89
N ALA A 123 3.92 -17.09 -16.41
CA ALA A 123 4.55 -16.82 -17.70
C ALA A 123 6.05 -17.20 -17.68
N GLN A 124 6.77 -16.83 -16.62
CA GLN A 124 8.16 -17.21 -16.44
C GLN A 124 8.34 -18.73 -16.35
N GLN A 125 7.47 -19.42 -15.62
CA GLN A 125 7.53 -20.88 -15.51
C GLN A 125 7.22 -21.57 -16.84
N ALA A 126 6.23 -21.07 -17.57
CA ALA A 126 5.89 -21.56 -18.91
C ALA A 126 7.06 -21.36 -19.89
N LEU A 127 7.71 -20.19 -19.85
CA LEU A 127 8.90 -19.91 -20.65
C LEU A 127 10.04 -20.88 -20.32
N ARG A 128 10.39 -21.06 -19.04
CA ARG A 128 11.43 -22.00 -18.61
C ARG A 128 11.14 -23.43 -19.05
N THR A 129 9.89 -23.86 -18.93
CA THR A 129 9.46 -25.20 -19.36
C THR A 129 9.58 -25.36 -20.87
N SER A 130 9.19 -24.34 -21.62
CA SER A 130 9.31 -24.31 -23.07
C SER A 130 10.77 -24.35 -23.52
N GLU A 131 11.63 -23.51 -22.94
CA GLU A 131 13.07 -23.49 -23.21
C GLU A 131 13.76 -24.82 -22.90
N ALA A 132 13.43 -25.44 -21.76
CA ALA A 132 13.94 -26.75 -21.40
C ALA A 132 13.50 -27.80 -22.44
N ARG A 133 12.23 -27.77 -22.84
CA ARG A 133 11.70 -28.69 -23.87
C ARG A 133 12.40 -28.49 -25.21
N TYR A 134 12.56 -27.25 -25.66
CA TYR A 134 13.28 -26.93 -26.90
C TYR A 134 14.73 -27.40 -26.83
N ARG A 135 15.42 -27.16 -25.72
CA ARG A 135 16.81 -27.62 -25.53
C ARG A 135 16.88 -29.14 -25.60
N SER A 136 16.01 -29.87 -24.91
CA SER A 136 16.00 -31.33 -24.96
C SER A 136 15.76 -31.86 -26.38
N VAL A 137 14.80 -31.28 -27.11
CA VAL A 137 14.51 -31.68 -28.50
C VAL A 137 15.67 -31.37 -29.43
N ALA A 138 16.27 -30.19 -29.30
CA ALA A 138 17.44 -29.81 -30.10
C ALA A 138 18.63 -30.72 -29.80
N GLN A 139 18.87 -31.03 -28.52
CA GLN A 139 19.98 -31.88 -28.10
C GLN A 139 19.85 -33.30 -28.66
N SER A 140 18.66 -33.89 -28.58
CA SER A 140 18.40 -35.27 -29.04
C SER A 140 18.13 -35.39 -30.55
N ALA A 141 18.22 -34.30 -31.31
CA ALA A 141 17.97 -34.35 -32.75
C ALA A 141 19.10 -35.07 -33.47
N LYS A 142 18.75 -36.03 -34.34
CA LYS A 142 19.72 -36.78 -35.16
C LYS A 142 20.47 -35.90 -36.15
N ASN A 143 19.83 -34.85 -36.64
CA ASN A 143 20.48 -33.89 -37.51
C ASN A 143 21.36 -32.96 -36.66
N GLY A 144 22.59 -32.70 -37.13
CA GLY A 144 23.49 -31.76 -36.49
C GLY A 144 22.95 -30.34 -36.50
N ILE A 145 22.81 -29.75 -35.32
CA ILE A 145 22.42 -28.36 -35.08
C ILE A 145 23.65 -27.63 -34.55
N ILE A 146 24.07 -26.61 -35.30
CA ILE A 146 25.22 -25.77 -34.99
C ILE A 146 24.77 -24.31 -35.09
N ILE A 147 24.97 -23.54 -34.05
CA ILE A 147 24.67 -22.10 -34.03
C ILE A 147 25.97 -21.34 -33.82
N ALA A 148 26.19 -20.27 -34.58
CA ALA A 148 27.32 -19.38 -34.42
C ALA A 148 26.88 -17.94 -34.09
N ASP A 149 27.68 -17.22 -33.32
CA ASP A 149 27.46 -15.81 -33.01
C ASP A 149 27.78 -14.90 -34.22
N SER A 150 27.57 -13.59 -34.04
CA SER A 150 27.87 -12.57 -35.07
C SER A 150 29.35 -12.47 -35.44
N LYS A 151 30.27 -13.08 -34.67
CA LYS A 151 31.70 -13.17 -34.97
C LYS A 151 32.06 -14.49 -35.65
N GLY A 152 31.09 -15.39 -35.83
CA GLY A 152 31.29 -16.70 -36.43
C GLY A 152 31.82 -17.74 -35.45
N ASN A 153 31.75 -17.51 -34.14
CA ASN A 153 32.14 -18.49 -33.12
C ASN A 153 30.96 -19.38 -32.77
N ILE A 154 31.19 -20.68 -32.60
CA ILE A 154 30.16 -21.66 -32.24
C ILE A 154 29.64 -21.37 -30.84
N VAL A 155 28.32 -21.23 -30.70
CA VAL A 155 27.61 -20.96 -29.43
C VAL A 155 26.61 -22.04 -29.04
N ALA A 156 26.28 -22.97 -29.95
CA ALA A 156 25.50 -24.16 -29.63
C ALA A 156 25.93 -25.35 -30.50
N TRP A 157 25.93 -26.54 -29.89
CA TRP A 157 26.34 -27.81 -30.48
C TRP A 157 25.49 -28.95 -29.91
N ASN A 158 24.72 -29.65 -30.74
CA ASN A 158 23.87 -30.76 -30.27
C ASN A 158 24.53 -32.15 -30.44
N GLU A 159 23.88 -33.21 -29.93
CA GLU A 159 24.40 -34.59 -30.06
C GLU A 159 24.53 -35.02 -31.52
N GLY A 160 23.58 -34.66 -32.38
CA GLY A 160 23.67 -34.95 -33.81
C GLY A 160 24.90 -34.32 -34.49
N ALA A 161 25.34 -33.14 -34.05
CA ALA A 161 26.54 -32.48 -34.56
C ALA A 161 27.80 -33.18 -34.07
N GLN A 162 27.80 -33.61 -32.80
CA GLN A 162 28.86 -34.44 -32.25
C GLN A 162 28.99 -35.78 -32.99
N GLU A 163 27.88 -36.46 -33.28
CA GLU A 163 27.88 -37.69 -34.08
C GLU A 163 28.38 -37.46 -35.51
N THR A 164 28.00 -36.33 -36.13
CA THR A 164 28.34 -36.03 -37.53
C THR A 164 29.80 -35.59 -37.71
N PHE A 165 30.29 -34.70 -36.84
CA PHE A 165 31.61 -34.08 -36.98
C PHE A 165 32.67 -34.68 -36.06
N GLY A 166 32.29 -35.50 -35.07
CA GLY A 166 33.21 -36.23 -34.20
C GLY A 166 33.84 -35.42 -33.07
N TYR A 167 33.40 -34.18 -32.84
CA TYR A 167 33.88 -33.33 -31.75
C TYR A 167 32.86 -33.24 -30.61
N ALA A 168 33.33 -33.28 -29.36
CA ALA A 168 32.50 -33.00 -28.20
C ALA A 168 32.16 -31.52 -28.12
N GLU A 169 31.02 -31.18 -27.50
CA GLU A 169 30.54 -29.80 -27.36
C GLU A 169 31.60 -28.90 -26.69
N GLU A 170 32.25 -29.39 -25.64
CA GLU A 170 33.27 -28.65 -24.88
C GLU A 170 34.52 -28.35 -25.71
N GLU A 171 34.77 -29.12 -26.77
CA GLU A 171 35.92 -28.94 -27.64
C GLU A 171 35.68 -27.88 -28.70
N VAL A 172 34.43 -27.53 -29.01
CA VAL A 172 34.10 -26.65 -30.15
C VAL A 172 33.42 -25.36 -29.74
N LEU A 173 32.78 -25.31 -28.56
CA LEU A 173 32.18 -24.09 -28.05
C LEU A 173 33.20 -22.95 -27.98
N GLY A 174 32.81 -21.77 -28.47
CA GLY A 174 33.66 -20.58 -28.55
C GLY A 174 34.71 -20.60 -29.66
N LYS A 175 34.89 -21.70 -30.40
CA LYS A 175 35.81 -21.76 -31.54
C LYS A 175 35.14 -21.25 -32.82
N PRO A 176 35.92 -20.76 -33.80
CA PRO A 176 35.37 -20.29 -35.07
C PRO A 176 34.77 -21.45 -35.88
N LEU A 177 33.61 -21.22 -36.49
CA LEU A 177 32.89 -22.19 -37.33
C LEU A 177 33.74 -22.72 -38.50
N THR A 178 34.74 -21.95 -38.94
CA THR A 178 35.70 -22.35 -39.97
C THR A 178 36.48 -23.63 -39.63
N LEU A 179 36.55 -24.02 -38.34
CA LEU A 179 37.11 -25.31 -37.91
C LEU A 179 36.48 -26.50 -38.63
N LEU A 180 35.18 -26.42 -38.95
CA LEU A 180 34.41 -27.49 -39.57
C LEU A 180 34.48 -27.47 -41.11
N MET A 181 35.21 -26.50 -41.68
CA MET A 181 35.23 -26.24 -43.11
C MET A 181 36.64 -26.43 -43.68
N PRO A 182 36.78 -27.00 -44.90
CA PRO A 182 38.05 -27.01 -45.61
C PRO A 182 38.61 -25.59 -45.82
N THR A 183 39.94 -25.42 -45.72
CA THR A 183 40.63 -24.11 -45.80
C THR A 183 40.27 -23.29 -47.04
N ARG A 184 40.02 -23.95 -48.18
CA ARG A 184 39.60 -23.31 -49.44
C ARG A 184 38.31 -22.48 -49.32
N TYR A 185 37.46 -22.77 -48.33
CA TYR A 185 36.19 -22.06 -48.11
C TYR A 185 36.27 -20.99 -47.02
N HIS A 186 37.38 -20.87 -46.29
CA HIS A 186 37.51 -19.92 -45.17
C HIS A 186 37.35 -18.47 -45.63
N GLU A 187 38.01 -18.09 -46.73
CA GLU A 187 37.90 -16.73 -47.31
C GLU A 187 36.48 -16.43 -47.81
N ALA A 188 35.83 -17.40 -48.44
CA ALA A 188 34.45 -17.23 -48.90
C ALA A 188 33.49 -17.03 -47.71
N HIS A 189 33.65 -17.84 -46.65
CA HIS A 189 32.86 -17.72 -45.43
C HIS A 189 33.10 -16.38 -44.72
N ARG A 190 34.36 -15.96 -44.56
CA ARG A 190 34.71 -14.68 -43.92
C ARG A 190 34.07 -13.49 -44.63
N ARG A 191 34.17 -13.44 -45.96
CA ARG A 191 33.53 -12.38 -46.76
C ARG A 191 32.00 -12.42 -46.66
N GLY A 192 31.40 -13.62 -46.65
CA GLY A 192 29.96 -13.79 -46.47
C GLY A 192 29.48 -13.27 -45.10
N LEU A 193 30.22 -13.56 -44.03
CA LEU A 193 29.92 -13.07 -42.69
C LEU A 193 30.09 -11.54 -42.57
N GLU A 194 31.14 -10.97 -43.17
CA GLU A 194 31.35 -9.52 -43.24
C GLU A 194 30.21 -8.83 -43.98
N GLN A 195 29.78 -9.39 -45.11
CA GLN A 195 28.63 -8.90 -45.86
C GLN A 195 27.36 -8.94 -44.99
N PHE A 196 27.03 -10.10 -44.39
CA PHE A 196 25.87 -10.25 -43.52
C PHE A 196 25.86 -9.25 -42.36
N ARG A 197 27.01 -8.99 -41.74
CA ARG A 197 27.13 -7.98 -40.67
C ARG A 197 26.87 -6.55 -41.16
N SER A 198 27.18 -6.26 -42.42
CA SER A 198 27.02 -4.92 -43.01
C SER A 198 25.65 -4.67 -43.62
N THR A 199 24.99 -5.71 -44.16
CA THR A 199 23.73 -5.57 -44.90
C THR A 199 22.53 -6.25 -44.24
N GLY A 200 22.75 -7.16 -43.28
CA GLY A 200 21.71 -8.01 -42.70
C GLY A 200 21.20 -9.14 -43.62
N GLU A 201 21.72 -9.24 -44.85
CA GLU A 201 21.28 -10.24 -45.83
C GLU A 201 22.22 -11.44 -45.85
N SER A 202 21.70 -12.64 -45.60
CA SER A 202 22.43 -13.90 -45.75
C SER A 202 22.10 -14.53 -47.10
N ARG A 203 23.13 -14.87 -47.89
CA ARG A 203 22.98 -15.59 -49.17
C ARG A 203 23.04 -17.12 -49.03
N VAL A 204 23.09 -17.64 -47.81
CA VAL A 204 23.23 -19.08 -47.58
C VAL A 204 21.85 -19.72 -47.43
N ILE A 205 21.30 -20.23 -48.54
CA ILE A 205 20.19 -21.19 -48.54
C ILE A 205 20.79 -22.58 -48.72
N GLY A 206 20.59 -23.43 -47.73
CA GLY A 206 20.90 -24.85 -47.79
C GLY A 206 19.94 -25.60 -46.86
N ALA A 207 18.71 -25.80 -47.32
CA ALA A 207 17.86 -26.87 -46.81
C ALA A 207 18.33 -28.16 -47.48
N VAL A 208 18.72 -29.15 -46.68
CA VAL A 208 18.83 -30.55 -47.11
C VAL A 208 17.54 -31.24 -46.74
#